data_AF-A0A7W1UC20-F1
#
_entry.id   AF-A0A7W1UC20-F1
#
_cell.length_a   1.000
_cell.length_b   1.000
_cell.length_c   1.000
_cell.angle_alpha   90.00
_cell.angle_beta   90.00
_cell.angle_gamma   90.00
#
_symmetry.space_group_name_H-M   'P 1'
#
loop_
_entity.id
_entity.type
_entity.pdbx_description
1 polymer ?
#
loop_
_entity_poly.entity_id
_entity_poly.type
_entity_poly.pdbx_seq_one_letter_code
_entity_poly.pdbx_strand_id
1 'polypeptide(L)' 'MDNQAIKNVPLFSELTDQELSLLATSGCRQKLPNKNVIFQEGDSGEVLFIILSGKVKVLLTGKNGQEFIL' A
#
# COMPACT_ATOMS: atom_id res chain seq x y z
N MET A 1 -8.83 -2.15 -10.22
CA MET A 1 -7.95 -0.96 -10.10
C MET A 1 -7.45 -0.50 -11.47
N ASP A 2 -6.70 0.61 -11.56
CA ASP A 2 -6.08 1.07 -12.82
C ASP A 2 -4.83 0.26 -13.13
N ASN A 3 -4.70 -0.32 -14.33
CA ASN A 3 -3.47 -1.03 -14.71
C ASN A 3 -2.25 -0.10 -14.74
N GLN A 4 -2.42 1.19 -15.06
CA GLN A 4 -1.30 2.13 -15.14
C GLN A 4 -0.65 2.36 -13.78
N ALA A 5 -1.43 2.34 -12.71
CA ALA A 5 -0.92 2.55 -11.36
C ALA A 5 -0.02 1.40 -10.88
N ILE A 6 -0.39 0.17 -11.25
CA ILE A 6 0.31 -1.05 -10.83
C ILE A 6 1.59 -1.24 -11.64
N LYS A 7 1.57 -0.86 -12.93
CA LYS A 7 2.72 -0.96 -13.84
C LYS A 7 3.93 -0.14 -13.39
N ASN A 8 3.72 0.90 -12.60
CA ASN A 8 4.80 1.76 -12.07
C ASN A 8 5.38 1.24 -10.74
N VAL A 9 4.85 0.15 -10.19
CA VAL A 9 5.34 -0.42 -8.92
C VAL A 9 6.47 -1.40 -9.22
N PRO A 10 7.72 -1.16 -8.73
CA PRO A 10 8.86 -2.03 -9.03
C PRO A 10 8.67 -3.48 -8.63
N LEU A 11 7.87 -3.76 -7.58
CA LEU A 11 7.54 -5.11 -7.14
C LEU A 11 6.88 -5.96 -8.24
N PHE A 12 6.24 -5.32 -9.23
CA PHE A 12 5.50 -5.98 -10.30
C PHE A 12 6.18 -5.84 -11.67
N SER A 13 7.45 -5.43 -11.73
CA SER A 13 8.15 -5.17 -12.99
C SER A 13 8.31 -6.40 -13.88
N GLU A 14 8.28 -7.60 -13.31
CA GLU A 14 8.44 -8.86 -14.02
C GLU A 14 7.12 -9.47 -14.51
N LEU A 15 5.97 -8.87 -14.13
CA LEU A 15 4.67 -9.36 -14.53
C LEU A 15 4.33 -8.93 -15.97
N THR A 16 3.76 -9.86 -16.73
CA THR A 16 3.19 -9.58 -18.04
C THR A 16 1.96 -8.67 -17.93
N ASP A 17 1.58 -8.01 -19.02
CA ASP A 17 0.37 -7.16 -19.05
C ASP A 17 -0.90 -7.96 -18.69
N GLN A 18 -0.96 -9.26 -19.00
CA GLN A 18 -2.09 -10.14 -18.63
C GLN A 18 -2.15 -10.40 -17.12
N GLU A 19 -1.00 -10.70 -16.50
CA GLU A 19 -0.89 -10.90 -15.05
C GLU A 19 -1.17 -9.61 -14.27
N LEU A 20 -0.67 -8.47 -14.77
CA LEU A 20 -0.99 -7.15 -14.22
C LEU A 20 -2.50 -6.88 -14.29
N SER A 21 -3.14 -7.25 -15.39
CA SER A 21 -4.58 -7.07 -15.53
C SER A 21 -5.36 -7.95 -14.55
N LEU A 22 -4.92 -9.19 -14.32
CA LEU A 22 -5.51 -10.07 -13.32
C LEU A 22 -5.34 -9.51 -11.90
N LEU A 23 -4.14 -9.05 -11.55
CA LEU A 23 -3.85 -8.40 -10.27
C LEU A 23 -4.69 -7.13 -10.08
N ALA A 24 -4.89 -6.35 -11.14
CA ALA A 24 -5.75 -5.18 -11.07
C ALA A 24 -7.21 -5.51 -10.78
N THR A 25 -7.68 -6.72 -11.13
CA THR A 25 -9.05 -7.16 -10.82
C THR A 25 -9.25 -7.56 -9.36
N SER A 26 -8.20 -8.03 -8.66
CA SER A 26 -8.30 -8.41 -7.24
C SER A 26 -8.22 -7.21 -6.30
N GLY A 27 -7.61 -6.11 -6.74
CA GLY A 27 -7.50 -4.88 -5.95
C GLY A 27 -8.75 -3.99 -5.99
N CYS A 28 -9.05 -3.33 -4.87
CA CYS A 28 -10.09 -2.30 -4.78
C CYS A 28 -9.48 -0.90 -4.59
N ARG A 29 -10.18 0.15 -5.07
CA ARG A 29 -9.79 1.54 -4.79
C ARG A 29 -10.41 1.98 -3.48
N GLN A 30 -9.59 2.47 -2.55
CA GLN A 30 -10.04 3.05 -1.30
C GLN A 30 -9.60 4.51 -1.23
N LYS A 31 -10.52 5.40 -0.83
CA LYS A 31 -10.19 6.77 -0.46
C LYS A 31 -10.20 6.88 1.06
N LEU A 32 -9.10 7.36 1.62
CA LEU A 32 -8.97 7.59 3.05
C LEU A 32 -8.84 9.09 3.32
N PRO A 33 -9.61 9.64 4.28
CA PRO A 33 -9.42 11.01 4.76
C PRO A 33 -8.03 11.23 5.36
N ASN A 34 -7.61 12.50 5.43
CA ASN A 34 -6.38 12.86 6.12
C ASN A 34 -6.46 12.47 7.60
N LYS A 35 -5.34 12.02 8.17
CA LYS A 35 -5.19 11.53 9.55
C LYS A 35 -5.89 10.20 9.89
N ASN A 36 -6.36 9.44 8.89
CA ASN A 36 -6.78 8.07 9.13
C ASN A 36 -5.58 7.13 9.24
N VAL A 37 -5.67 6.20 10.19
CA VAL A 37 -4.76 5.06 10.30
C VAL A 37 -5.14 4.03 9.23
N ILE A 38 -4.17 3.57 8.44
CA ILE A 38 -4.39 2.54 7.40
C ILE A 38 -4.40 1.15 8.05
N PHE A 39 -3.37 0.85 8.84
CA PHE A 39 -3.24 -0.33 9.70
C PHE A 39 -2.23 -0.03 10.81
N GLN A 40 -2.21 -0.88 11.84
CA GLN A 40 -1.32 -0.78 13.00
C GLN A 40 -0.43 -2.02 13.13
N GLU A 41 0.65 -1.89 13.90
CA GLU A 41 1.47 -3.04 14.28
C GLU A 41 0.62 -4.08 15.04
N GLY A 42 0.73 -5.35 14.62
CA GLY A 42 -0.06 -6.45 15.18
C GLY A 42 -1.36 -6.74 14.43
N ASP A 43 -1.78 -5.91 13.47
CA ASP A 43 -2.86 -6.25 12.56
C ASP A 43 -2.47 -7.43 11.66
N SER A 44 -3.46 -8.24 11.24
CA SER A 44 -3.23 -9.35 10.31
C SER A 44 -2.59 -8.85 9.01
N GLY A 45 -1.40 -9.36 8.70
CA GLY A 45 -0.60 -8.98 7.55
C GLY A 45 -1.04 -9.66 6.25
N GLU A 46 -2.26 -9.38 5.79
CA GLU A 46 -2.83 -10.03 4.60
C GLU A 46 -3.07 -9.06 3.43
N VAL A 47 -2.69 -7.78 3.57
CA VAL A 47 -3.03 -6.72 2.62
C VAL A 47 -1.82 -5.92 2.15
N LEU A 48 -1.83 -5.57 0.86
CA LEU A 48 -0.88 -4.64 0.24
C LEU A 48 -1.61 -3.36 -0.16
N PHE A 49 -1.04 -2.21 0.19
CA PHE A 49 -1.53 -0.91 -0.24
C PHE A 49 -0.60 -0.28 -1.27
N ILE A 50 -1.19 0.27 -2.34
CA ILE A 50 -0.50 1.05 -3.36
C ILE A 50 -1.03 2.47 -3.29
N ILE A 51 -0.14 3.45 -3.08
CA ILE A 51 -0.52 4.86 -2.97
C ILE A 51 -0.69 5.43 -4.38
N LEU A 52 -1.93 5.67 -4.77
CA LEU A 52 -2.25 6.31 -6.06
C LEU A 52 -2.05 7.82 -6.02
N SER A 53 -2.35 8.45 -4.89
CA SER A 53 -2.26 9.90 -4.69
C SER A 53 -2.20 10.24 -3.21
N GLY A 54 -1.45 11.27 -2.85
CA GLY A 54 -1.30 11.73 -1.48
C GLY A 54 0.01 11.28 -0.85
N LYS A 55 0.10 11.35 0.47
CA LYS A 55 1.27 10.95 1.25
C LYS A 55 0.81 10.16 2.46
N VAL A 56 1.57 9.12 2.81
CA VAL A 56 1.39 8.36 4.04
C VAL A 56 2.62 8.55 4.91
N LYS A 57 2.45 8.40 6.22
CA LYS A 57 3.55 8.39 7.17
C LYS A 57 3.59 7.01 7.80
N VAL A 58 4.74 6.34 7.71
CA VAL A 58 4.97 5.08 8.40
C VAL A 58 5.69 5.41 9.71
N LEU A 59 5.15 4.89 10.80
CA LEU A 59 5.64 5.11 12.16
C LEU A 59 5.96 3.75 12.77
N LEU A 60 7.15 3.61 13.33
CA LEU A 60 7.51 2.49 14.19
C LEU A 60 7.62 2.98 15.63
N THR A 61 6.99 2.29 16.56
CA THR A 61 7.06 2.60 17.99
C THR A 61 8.09 1.70 18.65
N GLY A 62 9.21 2.27 19.09
CA GLY A 62 10.22 1.57 19.87
C GLY A 62 9.73 1.24 21.28
N LYS A 63 10.44 0.31 21.95
CA LYS A 63 10.08 -0.22 23.29
C LYS A 63 9.88 0.84 24.39
N ASN A 64 10.41 2.04 24.22
CA ASN A 64 10.32 3.15 25.17
C ASN A 64 9.36 4.27 24.69
N GLY A 65 8.48 3.99 23.72
CA GLY A 65 7.56 4.98 23.15
C GLY A 65 8.22 5.96 22.16
N GLN A 66 9.44 5.66 21.71
CA GLN A 66 10.13 6.47 20.69
C GLN A 66 9.53 6.19 19.30
N GLU A 67 9.18 7.22 18.55
CA GLU A 67 8.66 7.08 17.17
C GLU A 67 9.79 7.24 16.14
N PHE A 68 9.89 6.28 15.22
CA PHE A 68 10.76 6.35 14.05
C PHE A 68 9.92 6.53 12.78
N ILE A 69 10.33 7.44 11.91
CA ILE A 69 9.70 7.69 10.60
C ILE A 69 10.53 6.94 9.55
N LEU A 70 9.87 6.10 8.74
CA LEU A 70 10.47 5.41 7.60
C LEU A 70 10.25 6.16 6.28
#